data_AF-G3EY22-F1
#
_entry.id   AF-G3EY22-F1
#
_cell.length_a   1.000
_cell.length_b   1.000
_cell.length_c   1.000
_cell.angle_alpha   90.00
_cell.angle_beta   90.00
_cell.angle_gamma   90.00
#
_symmetry.space_group_name_H-M   'P 1'
#
loop_
_entity.id
_entity.type
_entity.pdbx_description
1 polymer ?
#
loop_
_entity_poly.entity_id
_entity_poly.type
_entity_poly.pdbx_seq_one_letter_code
_entity_poly.pdbx_strand_id
1 'polypeptide(L)'
;RSGGIQGSISNGEIINMRIAFKPTSTISRKQNTVTRDKKETELIARGRHDPCVVPRAVPMVEASVALVLMDQLLAQYAQCQLFPINPDFQEPLQL
;
A
#
# COMPACT_ATOMS: atom_id res chain seq x y z
N ARG A 1 -6.65 -19.05 -6.94
CA ARG A 1 -5.84 -19.28 -5.72
C ARG A 1 -6.05 -18.10 -4.78
N SER A 2 -6.10 -18.34 -3.46
CA SER A 2 -6.45 -17.37 -2.42
C SER A 2 -5.33 -16.37 -2.07
N GLY A 3 -4.08 -16.64 -2.46
CA GLY A 3 -2.96 -15.71 -2.24
C GLY A 3 -2.58 -15.55 -0.78
N GLY A 4 -2.57 -16.64 0.00
CA GLY A 4 -2.16 -16.65 1.41
C GLY A 4 -3.25 -16.27 2.42
N ILE A 5 -4.43 -15.83 1.97
CA ILE A 5 -5.52 -15.37 2.83
C ILE A 5 -6.83 -16.08 2.47
N GLN A 6 -7.45 -16.77 3.44
CA GLN A 6 -8.74 -17.44 3.27
C GLN A 6 -9.69 -17.02 4.38
N GLY A 7 -10.89 -16.55 4.01
CA GLY A 7 -11.85 -16.06 5.01
C GLY A 7 -11.27 -14.97 5.91
N SER A 8 -10.41 -14.09 5.35
CA SER A 8 -9.68 -13.04 6.07
C SER A 8 -8.64 -13.52 7.08
N ILE A 9 -8.29 -14.81 7.10
CA ILE A 9 -7.28 -15.40 7.98
C ILE A 9 -6.10 -15.86 7.12
N SER A 10 -4.87 -15.58 7.58
CA SER A 10 -3.65 -16.11 6.96
C SER A 10 -3.62 -17.63 7.08
N ASN A 11 -3.38 -18.33 5.97
CA ASN A 11 -3.39 -19.80 5.94
C ASN A 11 -1.99 -20.44 5.97
N GLY A 12 -0.95 -19.64 6.22
CA GLY A 12 0.46 -20.07 6.27
C GLY A 12 1.19 -20.05 4.92
N GLU A 13 0.48 -19.87 3.80
CA GLU A 13 1.08 -19.70 2.47
C GLU A 13 1.57 -18.27 2.25
N ILE A 14 2.38 -18.05 1.21
CA ILE A 14 2.84 -16.72 0.81
C ILE A 14 1.64 -15.81 0.51
N ILE A 15 1.58 -14.66 1.21
CA ILE A 15 0.60 -13.62 0.96
C ILE A 15 0.95 -12.93 -0.37
N ASN A 16 0.07 -13.07 -1.35
CA ASN A 16 0.26 -12.52 -2.69
C ASN A 16 -0.88 -11.54 -3.02
N MET A 17 -0.51 -10.28 -3.25
CA MET A 17 -1.45 -9.18 -3.50
C MET A 17 -1.10 -8.46 -4.78
N ARG A 18 -2.13 -8.02 -5.51
CA ARG A 18 -1.98 -7.14 -6.68
C ARG A 18 -2.63 -5.81 -6.38
N ILE A 19 -1.86 -4.74 -6.50
CA ILE A 19 -2.32 -3.37 -6.24
C ILE A 19 -2.37 -2.60 -7.55
N ALA A 20 -3.50 -1.93 -7.80
CA ALA A 20 -3.67 -1.04 -8.93
C ALA A 20 -3.44 0.41 -8.50
N PHE A 21 -2.52 1.11 -9.18
CA PHE A 21 -2.28 2.52 -8.98
C PHE A 21 -2.89 3.32 -10.10
N LYS A 22 -3.71 4.33 -9.76
CA LYS A 22 -4.19 5.29 -10.74
C LYS A 22 -3.01 6.10 -11.31
N PRO A 23 -3.06 6.51 -12.58
CA PRO A 23 -2.10 7.45 -13.13
C PRO A 23 -2.05 8.76 -12.34
N THR A 24 -0.96 9.50 -12.52
CA THR A 24 -0.79 10.81 -11.90
C THR A 24 -1.91 11.74 -12.34
N SER A 25 -2.56 12.44 -11.40
CA SER A 25 -3.69 13.32 -11.70
C SER A 25 -3.31 14.53 -12.55
N THR A 26 -2.05 14.95 -12.44
CA THR A 26 -1.50 16.07 -13.18
C THR A 26 -0.73 15.54 -14.38
N ILE A 27 -1.12 15.98 -15.57
CA ILE A 27 -0.40 15.79 -16.82
C ILE A 27 -0.29 17.16 -17.51
N SER A 28 0.78 17.40 -18.25
CA SER A 28 1.03 18.68 -18.93
C SER A 28 0.11 18.98 -20.12
N ARG A 29 -1.00 18.25 -20.25
CA ARG A 29 -2.02 18.45 -21.28
C ARG A 29 -3.15 19.32 -20.72
N LYS A 30 -3.74 20.15 -21.60
CA LYS A 30 -4.99 20.86 -21.32
C LYS A 30 -6.08 19.85 -20.97
N GLN A 31 -6.80 20.11 -19.88
CA GLN A 31 -7.92 19.30 -19.41
C GLN A 31 -9.11 20.21 -19.14
N ASN A 32 -10.30 19.83 -19.61
CA ASN A 32 -11.53 20.55 -19.30
C ASN A 32 -11.94 20.21 -17.87
N THR A 33 -12.30 21.23 -17.11
CA THR A 33 -12.73 21.11 -15.72
C THR A 33 -13.68 22.24 -15.35
N VAL A 34 -14.14 22.25 -14.10
CA VAL A 34 -15.04 23.27 -13.59
C VAL A 34 -14.43 23.99 -12.39
N THR A 35 -14.65 25.30 -12.33
CA THR A 35 -14.35 26.09 -11.13
C THR A 35 -15.29 25.72 -9.98
N ARG A 36 -14.97 26.14 -8.76
CA ARG A 36 -15.85 25.95 -7.58
C ARG A 36 -17.23 26.58 -7.78
N ASP A 37 -17.32 27.63 -8.59
CA ASP A 37 -18.58 28.31 -8.97
C ASP A 37 -19.30 27.64 -10.15
N LYS A 38 -18.90 26.42 -10.53
CA LYS A 38 -19.47 25.61 -11.63
C LYS A 38 -19.34 26.24 -13.03
N LYS A 39 -18.37 27.14 -13.22
CA LYS A 39 -18.05 27.68 -14.55
C LYS A 39 -17.02 26.78 -15.24
N GLU A 40 -17.29 26.41 -16.49
CA GLU A 40 -16.37 25.68 -17.37
C GLU A 40 -15.04 26.41 -17.51
N THR A 41 -13.93 25.69 -17.42
CA THR A 41 -12.58 26.23 -17.55
C THR A 41 -11.59 25.17 -18.05
N GLU A 42 -10.50 25.61 -18.69
CA GLU A 42 -9.40 24.72 -19.07
C GLU A 42 -8.28 24.81 -18.03
N LEU A 43 -7.84 23.64 -17.52
CA LEU A 43 -6.72 23.53 -16.61
C LEU A 43 -5.49 22.97 -17.34
N ILE A 44 -4.36 23.69 -17.23
CA ILE A 44 -3.03 23.19 -17.58
C ILE A 44 -2.22 23.12 -16.29
N ALA A 45 -2.14 21.93 -15.72
CA ALA A 45 -1.39 21.74 -14.48
C ALA A 45 0.11 21.54 -14.81
N ARG A 46 0.95 22.39 -14.21
CA ARG A 46 2.42 22.27 -14.21
C ARG A 46 2.86 21.80 -12.82
N GLY A 47 3.85 20.91 -12.73
CA GLY A 47 4.53 20.68 -11.44
C GLY A 47 4.92 19.24 -11.09
N ARG A 48 4.41 18.22 -11.79
CA ARG A 48 4.93 16.85 -11.63
C ARG A 48 5.75 16.44 -12.84
N HIS A 49 7.03 16.21 -12.60
CA HIS A 49 7.97 15.73 -13.62
C HIS A 49 7.93 14.22 -13.77
N ASP A 50 7.43 13.52 -12.75
CA ASP A 50 7.40 12.06 -12.72
C ASP A 50 6.20 11.50 -13.49
N PRO A 51 6.41 10.86 -14.65
CA PRO A 51 5.33 10.31 -15.45
C PRO A 51 4.72 9.04 -14.84
N CYS A 52 5.44 8.38 -13.93
CA CYS A 52 5.02 7.14 -13.28
C CYS A 52 5.35 7.17 -11.78
N VAL A 53 4.37 6.84 -10.94
CA VAL A 53 4.54 6.73 -9.47
C VAL A 53 4.87 5.32 -9.01
N VAL A 54 4.65 4.32 -9.86
CA VAL A 54 4.70 2.90 -9.47
C VAL A 54 6.05 2.50 -8.85
N PRO A 55 7.22 2.93 -9.37
CA PRO A 55 8.50 2.56 -8.75
C PRO A 55 8.65 3.04 -7.29
N ARG A 56 8.07 4.20 -6.95
CA ARG A 56 8.06 4.71 -5.57
C ARG A 56 6.98 4.08 -4.71
N ALA A 57 5.92 3.56 -5.33
CA ALA A 57 4.80 2.97 -4.62
C ALA A 57 5.13 1.60 -4.02
N VAL A 58 6.03 0.83 -4.64
CA VAL A 58 6.44 -0.50 -4.15
C VAL A 58 6.90 -0.47 -2.69
N PRO A 59 7.95 0.30 -2.31
CA PRO A 59 8.41 0.34 -0.92
C PRO A 59 7.36 0.89 0.05
N MET A 60 6.49 1.80 -0.41
CA MET A 60 5.39 2.31 0.42
C MET A 60 4.36 1.21 0.75
N VAL A 61 4.02 0.37 -0.23
CA VAL A 61 3.08 -0.73 -0.03
C VAL A 61 3.70 -1.79 0.85
N GLU A 62 4.96 -2.16 0.63
CA GLU A 62 5.67 -3.13 1.47
C GLU A 62 5.69 -2.70 2.94
N ALA A 63 6.06 -1.44 3.19
CA ALA A 63 6.03 -0.87 4.53
C ALA A 63 4.62 -0.87 5.15
N SER A 64 3.60 -0.49 4.37
CA SER A 64 2.20 -0.48 4.85
C SER A 64 1.72 -1.88 5.21
N VAL A 65 2.06 -2.89 4.40
CA VAL A 65 1.71 -4.28 4.65
C VAL A 65 2.42 -4.81 5.88
N ALA A 66 3.72 -4.51 6.05
CA ALA A 66 4.48 -4.91 7.24
C ALA A 66 3.87 -4.35 8.54
N LEU A 67 3.46 -3.08 8.52
CA LEU A 67 2.79 -2.44 9.68
C LEU A 67 1.47 -3.13 10.02
N VAL A 68 0.62 -3.41 9.02
CA VAL A 68 -0.65 -4.10 9.23
C VAL A 68 -0.44 -5.51 9.76
N LEU A 69 0.53 -6.26 9.22
CA LEU A 69 0.83 -7.61 9.70
C LEU A 69 1.33 -7.60 11.15
N MET A 70 2.18 -6.63 11.53
CA MET A 70 2.61 -6.49 12.92
C MET A 70 1.47 -6.14 13.86
N ASP A 71 0.59 -5.24 13.46
CA ASP A 71 -0.60 -4.89 14.25
C ASP A 71 -1.49 -6.12 14.49
N GLN A 72 -1.77 -6.90 13.44
CA GLN A 72 -2.56 -8.13 13.58
C GLN A 72 -1.86 -9.18 14.46
N LEU A 73 -0.55 -9.33 14.36
CA LEU A 73 0.23 -10.22 15.21
C LEU A 73 0.15 -9.80 16.69
N LEU A 74 0.33 -8.51 16.97
CA LEU A 74 0.26 -7.97 18.34
C LEU A 74 -1.16 -8.09 18.92
N ALA A 75 -2.19 -7.83 18.12
CA ALA A 75 -3.58 -8.00 18.54
C ALA A 75 -3.88 -9.47 18.89
N GLN A 76 -3.44 -10.41 18.06
CA GLN A 76 -3.59 -11.85 18.34
C GLN A 76 -2.81 -12.27 19.59
N TYR A 77 -1.59 -11.76 19.77
CA TYR A 77 -0.79 -12.02 20.97
C TYR A 77 -1.49 -11.49 22.24
N ALA A 78 -2.01 -10.27 22.22
CA ALA A 78 -2.70 -9.68 23.36
C ALA A 78 -3.97 -10.44 23.75
N GLN A 79 -4.71 -10.99 22.77
CA GLN A 79 -5.97 -11.70 23.03
C GLN A 79 -5.76 -13.18 23.39
N CYS A 80 -4.87 -13.86 22.70
CA CYS A 80 -4.73 -15.31 22.78
C CYS A 80 -3.48 -15.77 23.51
N GLN A 81 -2.55 -14.86 23.83
CA GLN A 81 -1.20 -15.17 24.35
C GLN A 81 -0.45 -16.20 23.48
N LEU A 82 -0.85 -16.33 22.21
CA LEU A 82 -0.25 -17.24 21.26
C LEU A 82 1.04 -16.60 20.75
N PHE A 83 2.15 -17.31 20.91
CA PHE A 83 3.56 -16.96 20.66
C PHE A 83 4.33 -16.45 21.88
N PRO A 84 5.22 -17.24 22.51
CA PRO A 84 6.40 -16.64 23.13
C PRO A 84 7.12 -15.84 22.04
N ILE A 85 7.51 -14.60 22.33
CA ILE A 85 8.40 -13.83 21.46
C ILE A 85 9.62 -14.72 21.21
N ASN A 86 9.78 -15.23 19.99
CA ASN A 86 10.97 -15.98 19.65
C ASN A 86 12.09 -14.95 19.36
N PRO A 87 13.10 -14.83 20.24
CA PRO A 87 14.19 -13.87 20.05
C PRO A 87 14.96 -14.12 18.75
N ASP A 88 14.94 -15.35 18.21
CA ASP A 88 15.63 -15.71 16.97
C ASP A 88 15.07 -14.98 15.73
N PHE A 89 13.81 -14.52 15.77
CA PHE A 89 13.19 -13.75 14.67
C PHE A 89 13.37 -12.23 14.83
N GLN A 90 14.03 -11.76 15.90
CA GLN A 90 14.36 -10.35 16.11
C GLN A 90 15.76 -9.99 15.57
N GLU A 91 16.56 -10.98 15.21
CA GLU A 91 17.82 -10.77 14.49
C GLU A 91 17.52 -10.19 13.10
N PRO A 92 18.11 -9.04 12.73
CA PRO A 92 17.93 -8.49 11.40
C PRO A 92 18.43 -9.51 10.37
N LEU A 93 17.64 -9.75 9.31
CA LEU A 93 18.07 -10.54 8.16
C LEU A 93 19.40 -9.98 7.66
N GLN A 94 20.48 -10.76 7.82
CA GLN A 94 21.78 -10.45 7.24
C GLN A 94 21.62 -10.50 5.72
N LEU A 95 21.55 -9.32 5.10
CA LEU A 95 21.62 -9.11 3.65
C LEU A 95 23.06 -9.12 3.18
#